data_AF-A0A4Q3RN84-F1
#
_entry.id   AF-A0A4Q3RN84-F1
#
_cell.length_a   1.000
_cell.length_b   1.000
_cell.length_c   1.000
_cell.angle_alpha   90.00
_cell.angle_beta   90.00
_cell.angle_gamma   90.00
#
_symmetry.space_group_name_H-M   'P 1'
#
loop_
_entity.id
_entity.type
_entity.pdbx_description
1 polymer ?
#
loop_
_entity_poly.entity_id
_entity_poly.type
_entity_poly.pdbx_seq_one_letter_code
_entity_poly.pdbx_strand_id
1 'polypeptide(L)' 'QQRQQQLTSDVLAKINSYIQEYGKDKGFKIIFGTTTEGNILYGLDEDDLTETILTNLNSQYKSNLEESIEEK' A
#
# COMPACT_ATOMS: atom_id res chain seq x y z
N GLN A 1 -1.26 14.24 20.72
CA GLN A 1 -1.09 12.79 20.48
C GLN A 1 -2.22 12.20 19.64
N GLN A 2 -3.50 12.47 19.95
CA GLN A 2 -4.65 11.98 19.15
C GLN A 2 -4.58 12.32 17.64
N ARG A 3 -4.21 13.55 17.27
CA ARG A 3 -4.06 13.94 15.86
C ARG A 3 -3.03 13.09 15.10
N GLN A 4 -1.91 12.75 15.74
CA GLN A 4 -0.87 11.92 15.10
C GLN A 4 -1.37 10.50 14.85
N GLN A 5 -2.11 9.93 15.82
CA GLN A 5 -2.71 8.61 15.68
C GLN A 5 -3.73 8.59 14.54
N GLN A 6 -4.58 9.62 14.44
CA GLN A 6 -5.57 9.72 13.38
C GLN A 6 -4.92 9.81 12.00
N LEU A 7 -3.89 10.66 11.84
CA LEU A 7 -3.14 10.78 10.59
C LEU A 7 -2.47 9.45 10.20
N THR A 8 -1.89 8.74 11.16
CA THR A 8 -1.29 7.42 10.90
C THR A 8 -2.35 6.41 10.47
N SER A 9 -3.49 6.35 11.14
CA SER A 9 -4.60 5.45 10.79
C SER A 9 -5.15 5.72 9.39
N ASP A 10 -5.30 6.98 9.00
CA ASP A 10 -5.80 7.35 7.68
C ASP A 10 -4.85 6.93 6.56
N VAL A 11 -3.53 7.08 6.78
CA VAL A 11 -2.49 6.62 5.84
C VAL A 11 -2.52 5.10 5.71
N LEU A 12 -2.59 4.39 6.84
CA LEU A 12 -2.67 2.93 6.85
C LEU A 12 -3.92 2.41 6.13
N ALA A 13 -5.06 3.08 6.30
CA ALA A 13 -6.29 2.73 5.61
C ALA A 13 -6.13 2.84 4.09
N LYS A 14 -5.51 3.92 3.60
CA LYS A 14 -5.24 4.10 2.15
C LYS A 14 -4.31 3.02 1.60
N ILE A 15 -3.23 2.69 2.32
CA ILE A 15 -2.31 1.62 1.93
C ILE A 15 -3.04 0.28 1.85
N ASN A 16 -3.84 -0.05 2.87
CA ASN A 16 -4.60 -1.30 2.90
C ASN A 16 -5.62 -1.41 1.76
N SER A 17 -6.36 -0.33 1.47
CA SER A 17 -7.29 -0.30 0.34
C SER A 17 -6.57 -0.55 -0.99
N TYR A 18 -5.43 0.11 -1.19
CA TYR A 18 -4.62 -0.07 -2.40
C TYR A 18 -4.13 -1.51 -2.57
N ILE A 19 -3.61 -2.14 -1.50
CA ILE A 19 -3.16 -3.53 -1.52
C ILE A 19 -4.32 -4.48 -1.85
N GLN A 20 -5.52 -4.22 -1.32
CA GLN A 20 -6.70 -5.03 -1.61
C GLN A 20 -7.15 -4.94 -3.07
N GLU A 21 -7.13 -3.73 -3.65
CA GLU A 21 -7.44 -3.52 -5.07
C GLU A 21 -6.40 -4.19 -5.96
N TYR A 22 -5.12 -3.95 -5.69
CA TYR A 22 -4.03 -4.62 -6.40
C TYR A 22 -4.14 -6.15 -6.33
N GLY A 23 -4.48 -6.69 -5.15
CA GLY A 23 -4.71 -8.10 -4.92
C GLY A 23 -5.82 -8.66 -5.80
N LYS A 24 -6.98 -7.98 -5.86
CA LYS A 24 -8.12 -8.37 -6.70
C LYS A 24 -7.76 -8.32 -8.18
N ASP A 25 -7.13 -7.25 -8.63
CA ASP A 25 -6.78 -7.03 -10.04
C ASP A 25 -5.78 -8.05 -10.57
N LYS A 26 -4.82 -8.46 -9.74
CA LYS A 26 -3.82 -9.48 -10.08
C LYS A 26 -4.26 -10.90 -9.76
N GLY A 27 -5.44 -11.09 -9.17
CA GLY A 27 -5.99 -12.41 -8.84
C GLY A 27 -5.37 -13.07 -7.61
N PHE A 28 -4.71 -12.30 -6.74
CA PHE A 28 -4.23 -12.81 -5.45
C PHE A 28 -5.42 -13.10 -4.54
N LYS A 29 -5.43 -14.30 -3.97
CA LYS A 29 -6.45 -14.69 -2.99
C LYS A 29 -6.11 -14.18 -1.59
N ILE A 30 -4.82 -14.05 -1.30
CA ILE A 30 -4.28 -13.63 0.00
C ILE A 30 -2.99 -12.86 -0.26
N ILE A 31 -2.80 -11.74 0.42
CA ILE A 31 -1.53 -11.00 0.51
C ILE A 31 -1.17 -10.94 2.00
N PHE A 32 0.06 -11.29 2.34
CA PHE A 32 0.53 -11.25 3.72
C PHE A 32 1.33 -9.99 3.99
N GLY A 33 1.01 -9.32 5.10
CA GLY A 33 1.88 -8.27 5.63
C GLY A 33 3.06 -8.90 6.37
N THR A 34 4.27 -8.61 5.93
CA THR A 34 5.51 -8.91 6.67
C THR A 34 5.70 -7.88 7.78
N THR A 35 4.82 -7.90 8.79
CA THR A 35 5.11 -7.16 10.02
C THR A 35 6.18 -7.90 10.82
N THR A 36 6.89 -7.17 11.68
CA THR A 36 7.88 -7.76 12.61
C THR A 36 7.25 -8.80 13.56
N GLU A 37 5.93 -8.87 13.63
CA GLU A 37 5.13 -9.83 14.42
C GLU A 37 4.54 -10.96 13.55
N GLY A 38 4.91 -11.04 12.26
CA GLY A 38 4.38 -12.01 11.31
C GLY A 38 4.93 -13.43 11.50
N ASN A 39 4.08 -14.44 11.28
CA ASN A 39 4.41 -15.87 11.43
C ASN A 39 5.04 -16.52 10.18
N ILE A 40 5.53 -15.73 9.21
CA ILE A 40 6.09 -16.27 7.96
C ILE A 40 7.54 -16.67 8.20
N LEU A 41 7.82 -17.98 8.09
CA LEU A 41 9.16 -18.53 8.31
C LEU A 41 10.08 -18.38 7.10
N TYR A 42 9.53 -18.36 5.89
CA TYR A 42 10.25 -18.25 4.62
C TYR A 42 9.32 -17.75 3.51
N GLY A 43 9.83 -16.90 2.63
CA GLY A 43 9.19 -16.46 1.39
C GLY A 43 10.27 -16.23 0.33
N LEU A 44 9.92 -16.43 -0.94
CA LEU A 44 10.83 -16.14 -2.05
C LEU A 44 10.81 -14.65 -2.37
N ASP A 45 11.96 -14.09 -2.74
CA ASP A 45 12.06 -12.67 -3.11
C ASP A 45 11.17 -12.32 -4.32
N GLU A 46 10.92 -13.28 -5.22
CA GLU A 46 10.03 -13.10 -6.37
C GLU A 46 8.54 -12.95 -5.99
N ASP A 47 8.17 -13.42 -4.79
CA ASP A 47 6.84 -13.27 -4.23
C ASP A 47 6.70 -11.99 -3.37
N ASP A 48 7.79 -11.24 -3.16
CA ASP A 48 7.76 -9.99 -2.40
C ASP A 48 7.18 -8.85 -3.25
N LEU A 49 5.95 -8.45 -2.89
CA LEU A 49 5.22 -7.39 -3.56
C LEU A 49 5.59 -5.98 -3.06
N THR A 50 6.41 -5.85 -2.02
CA THR A 50 6.66 -4.59 -1.30
C THR A 50 7.10 -3.47 -2.24
N GLU A 51 8.13 -3.70 -3.06
CA GLU A 51 8.66 -2.69 -3.98
C GLU A 51 7.66 -2.29 -5.06
N THR A 52 6.90 -3.27 -5.57
CA THR A 52 5.88 -3.01 -6.60
C THR A 52 4.76 -2.15 -6.05
N ILE A 53 4.27 -2.49 -4.84
CA ILE A 53 3.22 -1.73 -4.15
C ILE A 53 3.71 -0.32 -3.83
N LEU A 54 4.93 -0.16 -3.29
CA LEU A 54 5.52 1.14 -2.98
C LEU A 54 5.65 2.02 -4.22
N THR A 55 6.18 1.46 -5.31
CA THR A 55 6.37 2.19 -6.57
C THR A 55 5.03 2.67 -7.13
N ASN A 56 4.06 1.77 -7.24
CA ASN A 56 2.77 2.11 -7.81
C ASN A 56 1.98 3.10 -6.94
N LEU A 57 1.97 2.89 -5.62
CA LEU A 57 1.27 3.78 -4.69
C LEU A 57 1.87 5.19 -4.72
N ASN A 58 3.21 5.30 -4.71
CA ASN A 58 3.89 6.59 -4.83
C ASN A 58 3.61 7.25 -6.18
N SER A 59 3.55 6.47 -7.27
CA SER A 59 3.20 6.99 -8.60
C SER A 59 1.77 7.53 -8.64
N GLN A 60 0.79 6.81 -8.08
CA GLN A 60 -0.59 7.29 -8.00
C GLN A 60 -0.68 8.57 -7.17
N TYR A 61 0.02 8.63 -6.04
CA TYR A 61 0.02 9.84 -5.22
C TYR A 61 0.57 11.05 -5.96
N LYS A 62 1.67 10.88 -6.72
CA LYS A 62 2.23 11.93 -7.58
C LYS A 62 1.29 12.33 -8.72
N SER A 63 0.65 11.37 -9.39
CA SER A 63 -0.32 11.64 -10.45
C SER A 63 -1.50 12.46 -9.94
N ASN A 64 -2.07 12.07 -8.80
CA ASN A 64 -3.19 12.79 -8.17
C ASN A 64 -2.79 14.20 -7.72
N LEU A 65 -1.53 14.41 -7.32
CA LEU A 65 -0.98 15.72 -7.00
C LEU A 65 -0.89 16.60 -8.27
N GLU A 66 -0.42 16.04 -9.38
CA GLU A 66 -0.30 16.77 -10.66
C GLU A 66 -1.67 17.11 -11.27
N GLU A 67 -2.64 16.18 -11.25
CA GLU A 67 -4.04 16.44 -11.66
C GLU A 67 -4.68 17.57 -10.83
N SER A 68 -4.42 17.61 -9.52
CA SER A 68 -4.96 18.65 -8.63
C SER A 68 -4.35 20.05 -8.86
N ILE A 69 -3.26 20.13 -9.61
CA ILE A 69 -2.61 21.38 -10.04
C ILE A 69 -3.12 21.81 -11.42
N GLU A 70 -3.45 20.89 -12.32
CA GLU A 70 -4.01 21.18 -13.65
C GLU A 70 -5.49 21.57 -13.64
N GLU A 71 -6.27 21.13 -12.64
CA GLU A 71 -7.67 21.57 -12.47
C GLU A 71 -7.82 23.00 -11.86
N LYS A 72 -6.72 23.71 -11.59
CA LYS A 72 -6.72 25.09 -11.04
C LYS A 72 -6.23 26.13 -12.05
#